data_AF-A0A2G5V630-F1
#
_entry.id   AF-A0A2G5V630-F1
#
_cell.length_a   1.000
_cell.length_b   1.000
_cell.length_c   1.000
_cell.angle_alpha   90.00
_cell.angle_beta   90.00
_cell.angle_gamma   90.00
#
_symmetry.space_group_name_H-M   'P 1'
#
loop_
_entity.id
_entity.type
_entity.pdbx_description
1 polymer ?
#
loop_
_entity_poly.entity_id
_entity_poly.type
_entity_poly.pdbx_seq_one_letter_code
_entity_poly.pdbx_strand_id
1 'polypeptide(L)'
;MIIITGTPNAMAICLMIHSQNYNRKVTKTHEKYTSNYSLAARFQAKENLKCFRMIKKILIAAFSIVVFGFFVAIALFLNIFPQMDTLWNLCLLAVTSLPPLVICPAIIYSVDSFRNYPFLDCFFIKLKVAKVTSVPRKRSSARSEDIQRETETYFNQLAASWT
;
A
#
# COMPACT_ATOMS: atom_id res chain seq x y z
N MET A 1 -3.32 15.21 -27.79
CA MET A 1 -2.57 14.21 -27.01
C MET A 1 -2.91 14.22 -25.53
N ILE A 2 -2.88 15.36 -24.83
CA ILE A 2 -3.14 15.44 -23.38
C ILE A 2 -4.51 14.90 -22.96
N ILE A 3 -5.55 15.16 -23.76
CA ILE A 3 -6.91 14.64 -23.46
C ILE A 3 -6.94 13.12 -23.59
N ILE A 4 -6.37 12.57 -24.67
CA ILE A 4 -6.36 11.13 -24.95
C ILE A 4 -5.55 10.36 -23.89
N THR A 5 -4.46 10.93 -23.37
CA THR A 5 -3.68 10.31 -22.28
C THR A 5 -4.27 10.60 -20.89
N GLY A 6 -4.91 11.74 -20.68
CA GLY A 6 -5.47 12.13 -19.39
C GLY A 6 -6.75 11.37 -19.01
N THR A 7 -7.64 11.14 -19.98
CA THR A 7 -8.94 10.47 -19.76
C THR A 7 -8.82 9.06 -19.13
N PRO A 8 -7.99 8.12 -19.64
CA PRO A 8 -7.88 6.80 -19.03
C PRO A 8 -7.28 6.84 -17.62
N ASN A 9 -6.34 7.75 -17.35
CA ASN A 9 -5.74 7.92 -16.02
C ASN A 9 -6.76 8.47 -15.00
N ALA A 10 -7.54 9.48 -15.40
CA ALA A 10 -8.61 10.01 -14.56
C ALA A 10 -9.70 8.96 -14.28
N MET A 11 -10.09 8.18 -15.29
CA MET A 11 -11.03 7.08 -15.14
C MET A 11 -10.49 6.00 -14.20
N ALA A 12 -9.21 5.62 -14.31
CA ALA A 12 -8.58 4.65 -13.42
C ALA A 12 -8.57 5.12 -11.96
N ILE A 13 -8.27 6.39 -11.71
CA ILE A 13 -8.31 6.99 -10.36
C ILE A 13 -9.75 6.97 -9.82
N CYS A 14 -10.73 7.35 -10.65
CA CYS A 14 -12.14 7.36 -10.25
C CYS A 14 -12.63 5.94 -9.88
N LEU A 15 -12.32 4.94 -10.72
CA LEU A 15 -12.64 3.54 -10.46
C LEU A 15 -11.96 3.03 -9.18
N MET A 16 -10.70 3.39 -8.94
CA MET A 16 -9.98 3.02 -7.73
C MET A 16 -10.64 3.61 -6.47
N ILE A 17 -10.99 4.90 -6.49
CA ILE A 17 -11.67 5.57 -5.38
C ILE A 17 -13.06 4.97 -5.16
N HIS A 18 -13.81 4.76 -6.23
CA HIS A 18 -15.14 4.16 -6.17
C HIS A 18 -15.08 2.75 -5.56
N SER A 19 -14.17 1.90 -6.05
CA SER A 19 -13.96 0.55 -5.54
C SER A 19 -13.52 0.55 -4.08
N GLN A 20 -12.65 1.47 -3.67
CA GLN A 20 -12.27 1.62 -2.26
C GLN A 20 -13.45 1.99 -1.37
N ASN A 21 -14.26 2.96 -1.79
CA ASN A 21 -15.44 3.40 -1.04
C ASN A 21 -16.50 2.29 -0.96
N TYR A 22 -16.73 1.58 -2.05
CA TYR A 22 -17.63 0.44 -2.10
C TYR A 22 -17.17 -0.68 -1.16
N ASN A 23 -15.91 -1.14 -1.28
CA ASN A 23 -15.35 -2.16 -0.40
C ASN A 23 -15.39 -1.73 1.07
N ARG A 24 -15.11 -0.46 1.39
CA ARG A 24 -15.21 0.06 2.76
C ARG A 24 -16.65 0.06 3.30
N LYS A 25 -17.63 0.39 2.46
CA LYS A 25 -19.05 0.36 2.82
C LYS A 25 -19.51 -1.08 3.07
N VAL A 26 -19.15 -1.99 2.17
CA VAL A 26 -19.41 -3.44 2.27
C VAL A 26 -18.83 -4.00 3.57
N THR A 27 -17.55 -3.74 3.88
CA THR A 27 -16.94 -4.20 5.14
C THR A 27 -17.66 -3.65 6.38
N LYS A 28 -18.03 -2.37 6.41
CA LYS A 28 -18.78 -1.78 7.54
C LYS A 28 -20.17 -2.39 7.70
N THR A 29 -20.86 -2.67 6.59
CA THR A 29 -22.15 -3.34 6.61
C THR A 29 -22.02 -4.77 7.15
N HIS A 30 -20.97 -5.51 6.78
CA HIS A 30 -20.73 -6.86 7.30
C HIS A 30 -20.37 -6.90 8.78
N GLU A 31 -19.64 -5.90 9.28
CA GLU A 31 -19.35 -5.78 10.72
C GLU A 31 -20.63 -5.49 11.53
N LYS A 32 -21.62 -4.86 10.90
CA LYS A 32 -22.91 -4.51 11.53
C LYS A 32 -23.97 -5.62 11.41
N TYR A 33 -23.96 -6.41 10.33
CA TYR A 33 -24.97 -7.43 10.04
C TYR A 33 -24.30 -8.80 9.84
N THR A 34 -24.03 -9.49 10.96
CA THR A 34 -23.31 -10.77 11.02
C THR A 34 -24.06 -11.96 10.39
N SER A 35 -25.37 -11.86 10.15
CA SER A 35 -26.21 -13.06 9.99
C SER A 35 -26.30 -13.66 8.58
N ASN A 36 -26.04 -12.91 7.49
CA ASN A 36 -26.47 -13.35 6.15
C ASN A 36 -25.37 -13.37 5.07
N TYR A 37 -24.09 -13.22 5.42
CA TYR A 37 -23.02 -13.11 4.41
C TYR A 37 -21.94 -14.18 4.58
N SER A 38 -21.49 -14.75 3.45
CA SER A 38 -20.48 -15.81 3.48
C SER A 38 -19.15 -15.30 4.01
N LEU A 39 -18.47 -16.14 4.80
CA LEU A 39 -17.18 -15.82 5.39
C LEU A 39 -16.14 -15.48 4.31
N ALA A 40 -16.17 -16.20 3.19
CA ALA A 40 -15.28 -15.97 2.05
C ALA A 40 -15.37 -14.52 1.54
N ALA A 41 -16.57 -13.97 1.44
CA ALA A 41 -16.78 -12.64 0.90
C ALA A 41 -16.38 -11.53 1.92
N ARG A 42 -16.43 -11.80 3.24
CA ARG A 42 -15.81 -10.94 4.26
C ARG A 42 -14.29 -10.93 4.15
N PHE A 43 -13.69 -12.10 3.95
CA PHE A 43 -12.25 -12.24 3.79
C PHE A 43 -11.76 -11.50 2.54
N GLN A 44 -12.44 -11.67 1.41
CA GLN A 44 -12.15 -10.97 0.16
C GLN A 44 -12.22 -9.44 0.33
N ALA A 45 -13.27 -8.91 0.95
CA ALA A 45 -13.39 -7.46 1.17
C ALA A 45 -12.25 -6.90 2.07
N LYS A 46 -11.86 -7.65 3.10
CA LYS A 46 -10.77 -7.29 4.03
C LYS A 46 -9.41 -7.27 3.32
N GLU A 47 -9.12 -8.28 2.50
CA GLU A 47 -7.86 -8.36 1.76
C GLU A 47 -7.82 -7.33 0.61
N ASN A 48 -8.95 -7.04 -0.06
CA ASN A 48 -9.07 -5.97 -1.05
C ASN A 48 -8.73 -4.60 -0.44
N LEU A 49 -9.26 -4.26 0.74
CA LEU A 49 -8.94 -3.02 1.44
C LEU A 49 -7.45 -2.90 1.79
N LYS A 50 -6.81 -4.02 2.12
CA LYS A 50 -5.36 -4.07 2.38
C LYS A 50 -4.56 -3.85 1.09
N CYS A 51 -4.96 -4.50 -0.01
CA CYS A 51 -4.38 -4.29 -1.33
C CYS A 51 -4.46 -2.81 -1.77
N PHE A 52 -5.63 -2.17 -1.60
CA PHE A 52 -5.78 -0.75 -1.90
C PHE A 52 -4.87 0.17 -1.08
N ARG A 53 -4.66 -0.16 0.21
CA ARG A 53 -3.73 0.59 1.06
C ARG A 53 -2.28 0.44 0.58
N MET A 54 -1.91 -0.75 0.12
CA MET A 54 -0.62 -1.00 -0.52
C MET A 54 -0.47 -0.19 -1.81
N ILE A 55 -1.44 -0.28 -2.73
CA ILE A 55 -1.43 0.46 -3.99
C ILE A 55 -1.27 1.97 -3.74
N LYS A 56 -2.00 2.53 -2.75
CA LYS A 56 -1.86 3.94 -2.37
C LYS A 56 -0.44 4.31 -1.96
N LYS A 57 0.24 3.47 -1.17
CA LYS A 57 1.64 3.71 -0.76
C LYS A 57 2.59 3.69 -1.95
N ILE A 58 2.40 2.74 -2.86
CA ILE A 58 3.22 2.62 -4.08
C ILE A 58 3.01 3.83 -4.98
N LEU A 59 1.77 4.28 -5.18
CA LEU A 59 1.46 5.47 -5.96
C LEU A 59 2.11 6.73 -5.37
N ILE A 60 2.06 6.90 -4.04
CA ILE A 60 2.73 8.02 -3.37
C ILE A 60 4.24 7.95 -3.62
N ALA A 61 4.87 6.79 -3.42
CA ALA A 61 6.31 6.63 -3.65
C ALA A 61 6.71 6.93 -5.11
N ALA A 62 5.97 6.39 -6.08
CA ALA A 62 6.21 6.64 -7.50
C ALA A 62 6.04 8.13 -7.85
N PHE A 63 4.99 8.78 -7.34
CA PHE A 63 4.76 10.20 -7.57
C PHE A 63 5.87 11.06 -6.94
N SER A 64 6.34 10.72 -5.75
CA SER A 64 7.47 11.40 -5.11
C SER A 64 8.75 11.33 -5.94
N ILE A 65 9.05 10.17 -6.55
CA ILE A 65 10.21 10.01 -7.43
C ILE A 65 10.09 10.91 -8.66
N VAL A 66 8.91 10.96 -9.29
CA VAL A 66 8.65 11.80 -10.47
C VAL A 66 8.78 13.29 -10.12
N VAL A 67 8.17 13.74 -9.02
CA VAL A 67 8.26 15.14 -8.56
C VAL A 67 9.70 15.51 -8.26
N PHE A 68 10.46 14.63 -7.61
CA PHE A 68 11.88 14.85 -7.35
C PHE A 68 12.70 14.95 -8.66
N GLY A 69 12.41 14.10 -9.64
CA GLY A 69 13.02 14.19 -10.97
C GLY A 69 12.75 15.51 -11.67
N PHE A 70 11.50 16.00 -11.64
CA PHE A 70 11.15 17.31 -12.19
C PHE A 70 11.89 18.45 -11.47
N PHE A 71 11.98 18.39 -10.14
CA PHE A 71 12.71 19.38 -9.37
C PHE A 71 14.19 19.45 -9.78
N VAL A 72 14.87 18.30 -9.90
CA VAL A 72 16.26 18.22 -10.35
C VAL A 72 16.42 18.74 -11.78
N ALA A 73 15.51 18.38 -12.69
CA ALA A 73 15.54 18.82 -14.08
C ALA A 73 15.37 20.35 -14.20
N ILE A 74 14.47 20.95 -13.42
CA ILE A 74 14.28 22.40 -13.37
C ILE A 74 15.53 23.08 -12.80
N ALA A 75 16.13 22.53 -11.74
CA ALA A 75 17.34 23.08 -11.14
C ALA A 75 18.52 23.12 -12.13
N LEU A 76 18.68 22.06 -12.94
CA LEU A 76 19.64 22.01 -14.05
C LEU A 76 19.31 23.02 -15.14
N PHE A 77 18.05 23.06 -15.59
CA PHE A 77 17.62 23.94 -16.68
C PHE A 77 17.82 25.42 -16.35
N LEU A 78 17.54 25.82 -15.12
CA LEU A 78 17.71 27.20 -14.65
C LEU A 78 19.13 27.52 -14.21
N ASN A 79 20.04 26.54 -14.24
CA ASN A 79 21.43 26.67 -13.80
C ASN A 79 21.55 27.31 -12.40
N ILE A 80 20.75 26.82 -11.44
CA ILE A 80 20.64 27.43 -10.11
C ILE A 80 21.99 27.33 -9.36
N PHE A 81 22.71 26.22 -9.53
CA PHE A 81 24.01 25.97 -8.89
C PHE A 81 24.99 25.31 -9.85
N PRO A 82 25.70 26.08 -10.70
CA PRO A 82 26.61 25.53 -11.72
C PRO A 82 27.73 24.66 -11.16
N GLN A 83 28.18 24.95 -9.92
CA GLN A 83 29.22 24.18 -9.24
C GLN A 83 28.80 22.74 -8.92
N MET A 84 27.48 22.47 -8.89
CA MET A 84 26.90 21.18 -8.51
C MET A 84 26.27 20.45 -9.71
N ASP A 85 26.47 20.93 -10.95
CA ASP A 85 25.86 20.36 -12.16
C ASP A 85 26.14 18.87 -12.33
N THR A 86 27.37 18.42 -12.03
CA THR A 86 27.73 16.99 -12.07
C THR A 86 26.88 16.18 -11.09
N LEU A 87 26.61 16.71 -9.90
CA LEU A 87 25.79 16.05 -8.89
C LEU A 87 24.31 16.03 -9.27
N TRP A 88 23.79 17.13 -9.82
CA TRP A 88 22.41 17.17 -10.32
C TRP A 88 22.19 16.20 -11.49
N ASN A 89 23.14 16.10 -12.41
CA ASN A 89 23.11 15.13 -13.49
C ASN A 89 23.14 13.68 -12.98
N LEU A 90 23.97 13.40 -11.96
CA LEU A 90 23.98 12.10 -11.30
C LEU A 90 22.63 11.79 -10.63
N CYS A 91 22.02 12.76 -9.95
CA CYS A 91 20.69 12.61 -9.37
C CYS A 91 19.63 12.31 -10.44
N LEU A 92 19.68 12.97 -11.59
CA LEU A 92 18.73 12.73 -12.70
C LEU A 92 18.90 11.31 -13.27
N LEU A 93 20.14 10.85 -13.45
CA LEU A 93 20.43 9.47 -13.86
C LEU A 93 19.94 8.46 -12.81
N ALA A 94 20.11 8.76 -11.52
CA ALA A 94 19.63 7.93 -10.43
C ALA A 94 18.10 7.84 -10.41
N VAL A 95 17.39 8.95 -10.62
CA VAL A 95 15.92 9.00 -10.67
C VAL A 95 15.35 8.21 -11.85
N THR A 96 16.06 8.15 -12.97
CA THR A 96 15.62 7.38 -14.15
C THR A 96 15.93 5.90 -14.02
N SER A 97 17.03 5.53 -13.36
CA SER A 97 17.54 4.15 -13.36
C SER A 97 17.25 3.36 -12.08
N LEU A 98 17.12 4.02 -10.93
CA LEU A 98 16.92 3.39 -9.62
C LEU A 98 15.47 3.31 -9.08
N PRO A 99 14.39 3.75 -9.76
CA PRO A 99 13.03 3.53 -9.25
C PRO A 99 12.70 2.08 -8.86
N PRO A 100 13.14 1.04 -9.61
CA PRO A 100 12.89 -0.34 -9.21
C PRO A 100 13.48 -0.70 -7.83
N LEU A 101 14.66 -0.14 -7.48
CA LEU A 101 15.29 -0.37 -6.18
C LEU A 101 14.51 0.26 -5.02
N VAL A 102 13.66 1.25 -5.28
CA VAL A 102 12.82 1.90 -4.26
C VAL A 102 11.43 1.29 -4.21
N ILE A 103 10.83 1.04 -5.38
CA ILE A 103 9.46 0.54 -5.51
C ILE A 103 9.37 -0.92 -5.05
N CYS A 104 10.33 -1.78 -5.40
CA CYS A 104 10.29 -3.20 -5.03
C CYS A 104 10.32 -3.41 -3.50
N PRO A 105 11.23 -2.79 -2.73
CA PRO A 105 11.16 -2.83 -1.28
C PRO A 105 9.88 -2.21 -0.71
N ALA A 106 9.38 -1.12 -1.29
CA ALA A 106 8.13 -0.50 -0.85
C ALA A 106 6.93 -1.45 -0.99
N ILE A 107 6.88 -2.25 -2.07
CA ILE A 107 5.87 -3.30 -2.27
C ILE A 107 6.03 -4.39 -1.20
N ILE A 108 7.24 -4.91 -1.01
CA ILE A 108 7.51 -5.97 -0.03
C ILE A 108 7.10 -5.54 1.39
N TYR A 109 7.44 -4.32 1.80
CA TYR A 109 7.06 -3.78 3.12
C TYR A 109 5.58 -3.42 3.25
N SER A 110 4.88 -3.20 2.15
CA SER A 110 3.45 -2.90 2.17
C SER A 110 2.59 -4.12 2.52
N VAL A 111 3.14 -5.33 2.34
CA VAL A 111 2.49 -6.60 2.67
C VAL A 111 2.90 -7.03 4.08
N ASP A 112 1.91 -7.08 4.98
CA ASP A 112 2.14 -7.44 6.40
C ASP A 112 2.78 -8.82 6.59
N SER A 113 2.54 -9.77 5.67
CA SER A 113 3.14 -11.12 5.73
C SER A 113 4.65 -11.11 5.48
N PHE A 114 5.13 -10.26 4.56
CA PHE A 114 6.56 -10.21 4.22
C PHE A 114 7.34 -9.34 5.19
N ARG A 115 6.73 -8.28 5.74
CA ARG A 115 7.39 -7.32 6.65
C ARG A 115 8.04 -7.94 7.89
N ASN A 116 7.55 -9.08 8.37
CA ASN A 116 8.04 -9.72 9.59
C ASN A 116 9.07 -10.83 9.31
N TYR A 117 9.51 -11.01 8.06
CA TYR A 117 10.52 -12.00 7.74
C TYR A 117 11.94 -11.52 8.13
N PRO A 118 12.76 -12.41 8.73
CA PRO A 118 14.07 -12.04 9.28
C PRO A 118 15.10 -11.60 8.23
N PHE A 119 14.94 -11.98 6.96
CA PHE A 119 15.87 -11.54 5.90
C PHE A 119 15.76 -10.05 5.57
N LEU A 120 14.64 -9.40 5.90
CA LEU A 120 14.45 -7.95 5.70
C LEU A 120 15.09 -7.08 6.79
N ASP A 121 15.48 -7.67 7.92
CA ASP A 121 16.24 -6.97 8.97
C ASP A 121 17.71 -6.70 8.55
N CYS A 122 18.20 -7.37 7.50
CA CYS A 122 19.57 -7.24 7.00
C CYS A 122 19.75 -6.03 6.04
N PHE A 123 18.72 -5.70 5.26
CA PHE A 123 18.82 -4.70 4.18
C PHE A 123 18.66 -3.25 4.65
N PHE A 124 18.13 -3.03 5.85
CA PHE A 124 17.88 -1.68 6.36
C PHE A 124 18.49 -1.53 7.75
N ILE A 125 19.61 -0.78 7.81
CA ILE A 125 20.11 -0.16 9.03
C ILE A 125 18.89 0.48 9.70
N LYS A 126 18.60 0.09 10.95
CA LYS A 126 17.50 0.64 11.75
C LYS A 126 17.69 2.15 11.89
N LEU A 127 17.25 2.92 10.91
CA LEU A 127 17.15 4.37 10.99
C LEU A 127 16.06 4.62 12.03
N LYS A 128 16.48 4.83 13.29
CA LYS A 128 15.65 5.32 14.39
C LYS A 128 15.20 6.74 14.02
N VAL A 129 14.28 6.85 13.07
CA VAL A 129 13.40 8.01 13.00
C VAL A 129 12.61 7.97 14.28
N ALA A 130 12.79 8.99 15.13
CA ALA A 130 12.07 9.15 16.38
C ALA A 130 10.59 8.85 16.13
N LYS A 131 10.11 7.74 16.71
CA LYS A 131 8.71 7.35 16.63
C LYS A 131 7.89 8.50 17.20
N VAL A 132 7.13 9.19 16.34
CA VAL A 132 5.76 9.53 16.70
C VAL A 132 5.15 8.23 17.18
N THR A 133 4.71 8.24 18.44
CA THR A 133 4.35 7.09 19.26
C THR A 133 3.33 6.19 18.58
N SER A 134 3.77 5.34 17.66
CA SER A 134 2.98 4.21 17.18
C SER A 134 3.01 3.21 18.32
N VAL A 135 1.99 3.27 19.17
CA VAL A 135 1.69 2.28 20.20
C VAL A 135 2.01 0.90 19.63
N PRO A 136 2.88 0.10 20.28
CA PRO A 136 3.09 -1.27 19.84
C PRO A 136 1.70 -1.91 19.87
N ARG A 137 1.21 -2.35 18.70
CA ARG A 137 -0.04 -3.08 18.60
C ARG A 137 0.17 -4.40 19.34
N LYS A 138 -0.02 -4.40 20.66
CA LYS A 138 -0.38 -5.58 21.44
C LYS A 138 -1.41 -6.28 20.57
N ARG A 139 -1.19 -7.55 20.19
CA ARG A 139 -2.27 -8.39 19.67
C ARG A 139 -3.34 -8.32 20.74
N SER A 140 -4.36 -7.48 20.53
CA SER A 140 -5.47 -7.37 21.46
C SER A 140 -6.10 -8.76 21.52
N SER A 141 -6.47 -9.23 22.72
CA SER A 141 -7.25 -10.45 22.90
C SER A 141 -8.46 -10.46 21.96
N ALA A 142 -9.07 -9.29 21.73
CA ALA A 142 -10.11 -9.05 20.74
C ALA A 142 -9.78 -9.55 19.32
N ARG A 143 -8.54 -9.37 18.82
CA ARG A 143 -8.16 -9.89 17.49
C ARG A 143 -8.01 -11.41 17.50
N SER A 144 -7.62 -11.99 18.62
CA SER A 144 -7.54 -13.45 18.79
C SER A 144 -8.94 -14.06 18.83
N GLU A 145 -9.85 -13.43 19.56
CA GLU A 145 -11.26 -13.83 19.67
C GLU A 145 -12.00 -13.66 18.33
N ASP A 146 -11.74 -12.58 17.58
CA ASP A 146 -12.32 -12.39 16.24
C ASP A 146 -11.83 -13.46 15.25
N ILE A 147 -10.54 -13.81 15.31
CA ILE A 147 -9.98 -14.90 14.47
C ILE A 147 -10.59 -16.24 14.86
N GLN A 148 -10.77 -16.49 16.17
CA GLN A 148 -11.36 -17.72 16.66
C GLN A 148 -12.84 -17.84 16.24
N ARG A 149 -13.62 -16.77 16.36
CA ARG A 149 -15.00 -16.70 15.86
C ARG A 149 -15.09 -16.83 14.34
N GLU A 150 -14.18 -16.19 13.59
CA GLU A 150 -14.09 -16.35 12.12
C GLU A 150 -13.81 -17.82 11.75
N THR A 151 -12.92 -18.48 12.51
CA THR A 151 -12.54 -19.89 12.31
C THR A 151 -13.68 -20.86 12.66
N GLU A 152 -14.35 -20.65 13.78
CA GLU A 152 -15.50 -21.47 14.19
C GLU A 152 -16.67 -21.32 13.21
N THR A 153 -16.93 -20.10 12.71
CA THR A 153 -17.95 -19.87 11.68
C THR A 153 -17.62 -20.60 10.38
N TYR A 154 -16.33 -20.65 9.99
CA TYR A 154 -15.87 -21.42 8.82
C TYR A 154 -16.17 -22.90 8.95
N PHE A 155 -15.75 -23.51 10.07
CA PHE A 155 -15.91 -24.95 10.27
C PHE A 155 -17.39 -25.34 10.43
N ASN A 156 -18.23 -24.47 11.00
CA ASN A 156 -19.67 -24.70 11.08
C ASN A 156 -20.34 -24.64 9.70
N GLN A 157 -19.96 -23.68 8.84
CA GLN A 157 -20.45 -23.63 7.45
C GLN A 157 -19.97 -24.82 6.62
N LEU A 158 -18.74 -25.27 6.84
CA LEU A 158 -18.20 -26.46 6.20
C LEU A 158 -18.97 -27.72 6.65
N ALA A 159 -19.17 -27.92 7.95
CA ALA A 159 -19.92 -29.05 8.47
C ALA A 159 -21.37 -29.10 7.91
N ALA A 160 -22.04 -27.94 7.86
CA ALA A 160 -23.39 -27.83 7.32
C ALA A 160 -23.50 -28.06 5.80
N SER A 161 -22.40 -27.98 5.04
CA SER A 161 -22.40 -28.26 3.60
C SER A 161 -22.04 -29.70 3.24
N TRP A 162 -21.61 -30.48 4.25
CA TRP A 162 -21.20 -31.88 4.12
C TRP A 162 -22.21 -32.86 4.73
N THR A 163 -23.37 -32.36 5.17
CA THR A 163 -24.56 -33.14 5.59
C THR A 163 -25.69 -32.89 4.59
#